data_AF-A0A1W2CAI1-F1
#
_entry.id   AF-A0A1W2CAI1-F1
#
_cell.length_a   1.000
_cell.length_b   1.000
_cell.length_c   1.000
_cell.angle_alpha   90.00
_cell.angle_beta   90.00
_cell.angle_gamma   90.00
#
_symmetry.space_group_name_H-M   'P 1'
#
loop_
_entity.id
_entity.type
_entity.pdbx_description
1 polymer ?
#
loop_
_entity_poly.entity_id
_entity_poly.type
_entity_poly.pdbx_seq_one_letter_code
_entity_poly.pdbx_strand_id
1 'polypeptide(L)'
;MRLFYCVVMMSLLALTGCTLLPGTSARFIEANEVQDGADQQNYTLVKVTPGLVSKMQQQDAAKAKQLVGTGPLGESSSTYRLGPQDSLRIFVWGNPDLSPVTTQVTQGAVASTPAGRTIDEKGDLFFPLVGTIHAQGLTITEFRQLLTQRLGKYIKDPQIDVDVAGFRSQKVFISGEVRAPGVVPITDQPMRITDALGLVGGLTQEADLYNLVLTRGAVSTRVDLDRIYYSGDTTANIILKNGDVLGVPDRQSRKVFVLGEVGNSIGSNQSRSYIMRRGKMSLTEVLSDAGGLNPFSAAATKVYVMRADDNGDPVIYRLDGRDPASLVMAEQFAIRPRDVVYVSATDVTEIGRFINQFFPLTSVAQSGTSITSNLK
;
A
#
# COMPACT_ATOMS: atom_id res chain seq x y z
N MET A 1 70.00 -34.08 20.81
CA MET A 1 69.23 -33.96 19.56
C MET A 1 67.96 -34.85 19.54
N ARG A 2 67.25 -34.99 20.67
CA ARG A 2 65.95 -35.70 20.77
C ARG A 2 64.86 -34.89 21.49
N LEU A 3 65.24 -33.89 22.29
CA LEU A 3 64.28 -33.02 22.99
C LEU A 3 63.66 -31.93 22.09
N PHE A 4 64.37 -31.48 21.05
CA PHE A 4 63.90 -30.40 20.17
C PHE A 4 62.79 -30.86 19.20
N TYR A 5 62.77 -32.16 18.85
CA TYR A 5 61.76 -32.73 17.96
C TYR A 5 60.40 -32.90 18.64
N CYS A 6 60.35 -33.09 19.96
CA CYS A 6 59.09 -33.19 20.70
C CYS A 6 58.36 -31.85 20.83
N VAL A 7 59.09 -30.73 21.00
CA VAL A 7 58.46 -29.40 21.14
C VAL A 7 57.91 -28.90 19.80
N VAL A 8 58.56 -29.24 18.68
CA VAL A 8 58.09 -28.88 17.34
C VAL A 8 56.90 -29.75 16.90
N MET A 9 56.80 -31.00 17.36
CA MET A 9 55.64 -31.84 17.02
C MET A 9 54.39 -31.53 17.87
N MET A 10 54.58 -31.00 19.09
CA MET A 10 53.47 -30.64 19.98
C MET A 10 52.82 -29.28 19.62
N SER A 11 53.54 -28.39 18.94
CA SER A 11 52.97 -27.12 18.43
C SER A 11 52.16 -27.30 17.15
N LEU A 12 52.35 -28.40 16.41
CA LEU A 12 51.56 -28.69 15.20
C LEU A 12 50.17 -29.29 15.47
N LEU A 13 49.89 -29.77 16.68
CA LEU A 13 48.56 -30.29 17.06
C LEU A 13 47.62 -29.24 17.67
N ALA A 14 48.07 -28.01 17.90
CA ALA A 14 47.27 -26.94 18.51
C ALA A 14 46.55 -26.02 17.49
N LEU A 15 46.65 -26.31 16.18
CA LEU A 15 45.98 -25.54 15.11
C LEU A 15 44.72 -26.22 14.55
N THR A 16 43.99 -27.00 15.36
CA THR A 16 42.58 -27.29 15.09
C THR A 16 41.74 -26.06 15.47
N GLY A 17 41.93 -24.97 14.73
CA GLY A 17 41.08 -23.80 14.79
C GLY A 17 39.72 -24.13 14.17
N CYS A 18 38.66 -23.92 14.93
CA CYS A 18 37.28 -24.08 14.50
C CYS A 18 37.01 -23.36 13.18
N THR A 19 36.64 -24.08 12.12
CA THR A 19 35.99 -23.49 10.95
C THR A 19 34.52 -23.23 11.29
N LEU A 20 34.25 -22.14 12.00
CA LEU A 20 32.94 -21.51 12.02
C LEU A 20 32.69 -20.91 10.63
N LEU A 21 32.03 -21.68 9.76
CA LEU A 21 31.42 -21.15 8.54
C LEU A 21 30.28 -20.21 8.93
N PRO A 22 30.30 -18.93 8.55
CA PRO A 22 29.12 -18.08 8.65
C PRO A 22 28.24 -18.38 7.43
N GLY A 23 27.42 -19.43 7.56
CA GLY A 23 26.38 -19.78 6.60
C GLY A 23 25.14 -20.18 7.37
N THR A 24 24.18 -19.27 7.50
CA THR A 24 22.87 -19.58 8.10
C THR A 24 22.05 -20.40 7.10
N SER A 25 22.22 -21.72 7.09
CA SER A 25 21.21 -22.62 6.54
C SER A 25 20.09 -22.74 7.57
N ALA A 26 18.86 -22.33 7.20
CA ALA A 26 17.71 -22.56 8.04
C ALA A 26 17.40 -24.07 7.99
N ARG A 27 17.80 -24.82 9.01
CA ARG A 27 17.48 -26.24 9.15
C ARG A 27 16.00 -26.38 9.53
N PHE A 28 15.14 -26.57 8.53
CA PHE A 28 13.80 -27.11 8.73
C PHE A 28 13.94 -28.62 8.85
N ILE A 29 13.66 -29.17 10.04
CA ILE A 29 13.66 -30.60 10.28
C ILE A 29 12.58 -31.21 9.39
N GLU A 30 12.98 -32.09 8.46
CA GLU A 30 12.06 -33.03 7.81
C GLU A 30 11.46 -33.90 8.91
N ALA A 31 10.21 -33.62 9.27
CA ALA A 31 9.46 -34.43 10.22
C ALA A 31 9.28 -35.85 9.65
N ASN A 32 10.19 -36.75 10.02
CA ASN A 32 9.82 -38.12 10.35
C ASN A 32 9.26 -38.10 11.77
N GLU A 33 8.07 -38.65 11.97
CA GLU A 33 7.46 -38.87 13.28
C GLU A 33 8.42 -39.62 14.21
N VAL A 34 9.01 -38.96 15.20
CA VAL A 34 9.46 -39.61 16.45
C VAL A 34 9.33 -38.65 17.64
N GLN A 35 8.57 -39.14 18.61
CA GLN A 35 8.45 -38.87 20.05
C GLN A 35 9.50 -37.98 20.76
N ASP A 36 8.92 -37.00 21.47
CA ASP A 36 9.29 -36.39 22.76
C ASP A 36 10.63 -35.67 22.96
N GLY A 37 10.53 -34.36 23.25
CA GLY A 37 11.52 -33.63 24.06
C GLY A 37 11.79 -32.18 23.68
N ALA A 38 10.88 -31.27 24.05
CA ALA A 38 11.14 -29.85 24.38
C ALA A 38 11.79 -28.93 23.31
N ASP A 39 11.02 -28.61 22.26
CA ASP A 39 10.64 -27.22 21.90
C ASP A 39 9.55 -27.36 20.83
N GLN A 40 8.28 -27.30 21.22
CA GLN A 40 7.16 -27.52 20.30
C GLN A 40 7.05 -26.29 19.40
N GLN A 41 7.80 -26.31 18.31
CA GLN A 41 7.81 -25.24 17.31
C GLN A 41 6.39 -25.11 16.74
N ASN A 42 5.65 -24.11 17.23
CA ASN A 42 4.26 -23.84 16.87
C ASN A 42 4.18 -23.19 15.48
N TYR A 43 4.51 -23.94 14.43
CA TYR A 43 4.26 -23.51 13.06
C TYR A 43 3.49 -24.56 12.26
N THR A 44 2.63 -24.10 11.37
CA THR A 44 1.88 -25.00 10.47
C THR A 44 2.59 -25.07 9.11
N LEU A 45 3.12 -26.25 8.74
CA LEU A 45 3.70 -26.49 7.42
C LEU A 45 2.62 -26.97 6.45
N VAL A 46 2.38 -26.21 5.38
CA VAL A 46 1.34 -26.48 4.38
C VAL A 46 1.98 -26.60 3.00
N LYS A 47 1.69 -27.67 2.26
CA LYS A 47 2.12 -27.78 0.85
C LYS A 47 1.25 -26.89 -0.03
N VAL A 48 1.87 -26.10 -0.90
CA VAL A 48 1.14 -25.34 -1.94
C VAL A 48 0.55 -26.34 -2.94
N THR A 49 -0.77 -26.39 -2.99
CA THR A 49 -1.53 -27.30 -3.86
C THR A 49 -2.68 -26.54 -4.52
N PRO A 50 -3.23 -27.03 -5.65
CA PRO A 50 -4.39 -26.37 -6.30
C PRO A 50 -5.58 -26.18 -5.37
N GLY A 51 -5.87 -27.17 -4.52
CA GLY A 51 -6.96 -27.07 -3.54
C GLY A 51 -6.73 -25.98 -2.48
N LEU A 52 -5.48 -25.78 -2.05
CA LEU A 52 -5.12 -24.70 -1.14
C LEU A 52 -5.30 -23.34 -1.79
N VAL A 53 -4.71 -23.16 -2.98
CA VAL A 53 -4.76 -21.87 -3.70
C VAL A 53 -6.20 -21.47 -3.99
N SER A 54 -7.04 -22.41 -4.43
CA SER A 54 -8.46 -22.16 -4.65
C SER A 54 -9.19 -21.74 -3.37
N LYS A 55 -8.93 -22.41 -2.24
CA LYS A 55 -9.48 -22.01 -0.93
C LYS A 55 -9.04 -20.60 -0.53
N MET A 56 -7.76 -20.27 -0.70
CA MET A 56 -7.23 -18.94 -0.40
C MET A 56 -7.88 -17.87 -1.26
N GLN A 57 -8.01 -18.10 -2.57
CA GLN A 57 -8.69 -17.17 -3.48
C GLN A 57 -10.16 -16.95 -3.11
N GLN A 58 -10.87 -18.01 -2.72
CA GLN A 58 -12.26 -17.90 -2.25
C GLN A 58 -12.35 -17.10 -0.94
N GLN A 59 -11.43 -17.33 0.00
CA GLN A 59 -11.36 -16.58 1.25
C GLN A 59 -11.04 -15.10 1.03
N ASP A 60 -10.04 -14.80 0.19
CA ASP A 60 -9.66 -13.43 -0.13
C ASP A 60 -10.80 -12.71 -0.87
N ALA A 61 -11.50 -13.39 -1.79
CA ALA A 61 -12.69 -12.85 -2.46
C ALA A 61 -13.87 -12.62 -1.50
N ALA A 62 -14.07 -13.51 -0.52
CA ALA A 62 -15.08 -13.34 0.52
C ALA A 62 -14.77 -12.15 1.44
N LYS A 63 -13.51 -12.02 1.89
CA LYS A 63 -13.02 -10.87 2.66
C LYS A 63 -13.18 -9.57 1.87
N ALA A 64 -12.85 -9.57 0.57
CA ALA A 64 -13.04 -8.40 -0.29
C ALA A 64 -14.52 -7.99 -0.42
N LYS A 65 -15.43 -8.95 -0.56
CA LYS A 65 -16.89 -8.70 -0.55
C LYS A 65 -17.42 -8.21 0.79
N GLN A 66 -16.69 -8.39 1.89
CA GLN A 66 -17.07 -7.87 3.20
C GLN A 66 -16.60 -6.43 3.43
N LEU A 67 -15.58 -5.95 2.69
CA LEU A 67 -15.09 -4.55 2.71
C LEU A 67 -16.03 -3.57 1.96
N VAL A 68 -17.33 -3.83 1.96
CA VAL A 68 -18.32 -3.03 1.24
C VAL A 68 -18.65 -1.78 2.05
N GLY A 69 -18.18 -0.63 1.56
CA GLY A 69 -18.90 0.63 1.72
C GLY A 69 -20.20 0.55 0.93
N THR A 70 -21.28 1.14 1.45
CA THR A 70 -22.60 1.24 0.82
C THR A 70 -22.50 1.36 -0.72
N GLY A 71 -22.97 0.32 -1.41
CA GLY A 71 -22.73 0.09 -2.84
C GLY A 71 -23.38 1.07 -3.83
N PRO A 72 -23.54 0.61 -5.08
CA PRO A 72 -23.16 1.29 -6.31
C PRO A 72 -24.02 2.51 -6.59
N LEU A 73 -23.41 3.68 -6.86
CA LEU A 73 -24.15 4.89 -7.28
C LEU A 73 -25.39 5.20 -6.41
N GLY A 74 -25.43 4.62 -5.21
CA GLY A 74 -26.65 4.40 -4.48
C GLY A 74 -26.95 5.67 -3.74
N GLU A 75 -28.02 6.31 -4.17
CA GLU A 75 -28.67 7.48 -3.61
C GLU A 75 -28.69 7.46 -2.07
N SER A 76 -27.58 7.86 -1.45
CA SER A 76 -27.69 8.78 -0.35
C SER A 76 -27.61 10.14 -1.01
N SER A 77 -28.77 10.71 -1.34
CA SER A 77 -28.89 12.13 -1.63
C SER A 77 -28.38 12.88 -0.40
N SER A 78 -27.06 13.04 -0.32
CA SER A 78 -26.41 13.93 0.63
C SER A 78 -26.69 15.32 0.11
N THR A 79 -27.93 15.76 0.25
CA THR A 79 -28.32 17.12 -0.07
C THR A 79 -27.54 18.02 0.85
N TYR A 80 -26.76 18.91 0.26
CA TYR A 80 -25.98 19.87 1.02
C TYR A 80 -26.92 20.72 1.88
N ARG A 81 -26.59 20.79 3.17
CA ARG A 81 -27.26 21.64 4.13
C ARG A 81 -26.34 22.78 4.51
N LEU A 82 -26.85 24.00 4.50
CA LEU A 82 -26.11 25.18 4.86
C LEU A 82 -25.61 25.08 6.30
N GLY A 83 -24.41 25.57 6.55
CA GLY A 83 -23.82 25.63 7.88
C GLY A 83 -23.16 26.97 8.16
N PRO A 84 -22.68 27.17 9.40
CA PRO A 84 -21.93 28.35 9.79
C PRO A 84 -20.74 28.60 8.85
N GLN A 85 -20.44 29.87 8.59
CA GLN A 85 -19.36 30.34 7.69
C GLN A 85 -19.59 30.18 6.19
N ASP A 86 -20.65 29.49 5.75
CA ASP A 86 -20.99 29.49 4.32
C ASP A 86 -21.39 30.89 3.86
N SER A 87 -21.03 31.19 2.62
CA SER A 87 -21.36 32.47 2.00
C SER A 87 -22.44 32.25 0.95
N LEU A 88 -23.59 32.90 1.11
CA LEU A 88 -24.71 32.85 0.19
C LEU A 88 -24.73 34.08 -0.71
N ARG A 89 -24.90 33.85 -2.00
CA ARG A 89 -25.24 34.86 -2.99
C ARG A 89 -26.76 34.89 -3.12
N ILE A 90 -27.36 36.06 -2.86
CA ILE A 90 -28.81 36.23 -2.93
C ILE A 90 -29.10 37.31 -3.96
N PHE A 91 -29.92 36.98 -4.95
CA PHE A 91 -30.37 37.90 -5.99
C PHE A 91 -31.89 38.05 -5.92
N VAL A 92 -32.35 39.30 -5.78
CA VAL A 92 -33.77 39.64 -5.76
C VAL A 92 -34.10 40.43 -7.01
N TRP A 93 -34.87 39.81 -7.92
CA TRP A 93 -35.26 40.45 -9.18
C TRP A 93 -36.11 41.71 -8.93
N GLY A 94 -35.91 42.72 -9.78
CA GLY A 94 -36.59 44.01 -9.66
C GLY A 94 -36.15 44.86 -8.45
N ASN A 95 -35.21 44.38 -7.63
CA ASN A 95 -34.76 45.04 -6.40
C ASN A 95 -33.22 45.02 -6.29
N PRO A 96 -32.51 45.78 -7.16
CA PRO A 96 -31.04 45.77 -7.20
C PRO A 96 -30.40 46.25 -5.88
N ASP A 97 -31.07 47.13 -5.13
CA ASP A 97 -30.59 47.63 -3.83
C ASP A 97 -30.43 46.52 -2.77
N LEU A 98 -31.18 45.43 -2.91
CA LEU A 98 -31.11 44.26 -2.02
C LEU A 98 -30.05 43.24 -2.45
N SER A 99 -29.50 43.41 -3.66
CA SER A 99 -28.53 42.54 -4.30
C SER A 99 -27.23 43.30 -4.59
N PRO A 100 -26.59 43.91 -3.57
CA PRO A 100 -25.42 44.76 -3.79
C PRO A 100 -24.32 43.96 -4.49
N VAL A 101 -23.79 44.52 -5.58
CA VAL A 101 -22.83 43.85 -6.43
C VAL A 101 -21.42 44.26 -6.01
N THR A 102 -20.55 43.28 -5.77
CA THR A 102 -19.12 43.53 -5.58
C THR A 102 -18.45 43.54 -6.94
N THR A 103 -17.79 44.66 -7.26
CA THR A 103 -16.96 44.79 -8.46
C THR A 103 -15.54 44.37 -8.13
N GLN A 104 -15.10 43.23 -8.68
CA GLN A 104 -13.70 42.83 -8.64
C GLN A 104 -13.04 43.12 -9.99
N VAL A 105 -11.96 43.91 -9.95
CA VAL A 105 -11.13 44.19 -11.12
C VAL A 105 -9.93 43.24 -11.07
N THR A 106 -9.91 42.26 -11.98
CA THR A 106 -8.80 41.30 -12.09
C THR A 106 -8.23 41.36 -13.50
N GLN A 107 -6.98 41.80 -13.64
CA GLN A 107 -6.25 41.91 -14.93
C GLN A 107 -7.07 42.55 -16.07
N GLY A 108 -7.68 43.71 -15.83
CA GLY A 108 -8.41 44.47 -16.86
C GLY A 108 -9.81 43.97 -17.20
N ALA A 109 -10.24 42.83 -16.63
CA ALA A 109 -11.63 42.40 -16.64
C ALA A 109 -12.36 42.90 -15.38
N VAL A 110 -13.51 43.55 -15.58
CA VAL A 110 -14.41 43.96 -14.48
C VAL A 110 -15.46 42.87 -14.34
N ALA A 111 -15.38 42.10 -13.26
CA ALA A 111 -16.41 41.14 -12.90
C ALA A 111 -17.26 41.72 -11.76
N SER A 112 -18.55 41.91 -12.03
CA SER A 112 -19.53 42.40 -11.06
C SER A 112 -20.33 41.20 -10.57
N THR A 113 -20.07 40.73 -9.35
CA THR A 113 -20.74 39.55 -8.77
C THR A 113 -21.50 39.96 -7.51
N PRO A 114 -22.76 39.54 -7.30
CA PRO A 114 -23.49 39.88 -6.09
C PRO A 114 -22.68 39.48 -4.83
N ALA A 115 -22.62 40.39 -3.86
CA ALA A 115 -21.84 40.23 -2.64
C ALA A 115 -22.34 39.01 -1.85
N GLY A 116 -21.40 38.13 -1.49
CA GLY A 116 -21.71 36.97 -0.65
C GLY A 116 -22.00 37.40 0.78
N ARG A 117 -23.10 36.90 1.35
CA ARG A 117 -23.50 37.10 2.75
C ARG A 117 -23.16 35.86 3.54
N THR A 118 -22.41 36.03 4.62
CA THR A 118 -21.91 34.91 5.42
C THR A 118 -22.92 34.53 6.51
N ILE A 119 -23.13 33.23 6.69
CA ILE A 119 -23.88 32.68 7.83
C ILE A 119 -22.99 32.77 9.08
N ASP A 120 -23.51 33.36 10.14
CA ASP A 120 -22.77 33.53 11.38
C ASP A 120 -22.59 32.20 12.16
N GLU A 121 -21.88 32.27 13.29
CA GLU A 121 -21.62 31.09 14.15
C GLU A 121 -22.89 30.51 14.82
N LYS A 122 -23.96 31.31 14.93
CA LYS A 122 -25.25 30.87 15.47
C LYS A 122 -26.12 30.19 14.39
N GLY A 123 -25.67 30.21 13.14
CA GLY A 123 -26.38 29.66 12.01
C GLY A 123 -27.37 30.63 11.37
N ASP A 124 -27.25 31.92 11.67
CA ASP A 124 -28.16 32.96 11.19
C ASP A 124 -27.51 33.81 10.07
N LEU A 125 -28.34 34.33 9.18
CA LEU A 125 -27.95 35.26 8.12
C LEU A 125 -28.78 36.53 8.22
N PHE A 126 -28.12 37.69 8.19
CA PHE A 126 -28.80 38.97 8.15
C PHE A 126 -29.14 39.38 6.71
N PHE A 127 -30.42 39.66 6.45
CA PHE A 127 -30.91 40.18 5.19
C PHE A 127 -31.76 41.44 5.40
N PRO A 128 -31.60 42.51 4.58
CA PRO A 128 -32.34 43.76 4.77
C PRO A 128 -33.85 43.55 4.69
N LEU A 129 -34.62 44.42 5.36
CA LEU A 129 -36.09 44.36 5.53
C LEU A 129 -36.58 43.22 6.43
N VAL A 130 -36.02 42.02 6.29
CA VAL A 130 -36.46 40.81 7.00
C VAL A 130 -35.68 40.51 8.28
N GLY A 131 -34.48 41.09 8.46
CA GLY A 131 -33.67 40.93 9.66
C GLY A 131 -32.85 39.65 9.65
N THR A 132 -32.66 39.03 10.82
CA THR A 132 -31.95 37.76 10.97
C THR A 132 -32.84 36.58 10.59
N ILE A 133 -32.27 35.65 9.83
CA ILE A 133 -32.96 34.45 9.33
C ILE A 133 -32.07 33.25 9.61
N HIS A 134 -32.63 32.24 10.28
CA HIS A 134 -31.92 31.00 10.54
C HIS A 134 -31.73 30.22 9.23
N ALA A 135 -30.46 29.97 8.85
CA ALA A 135 -30.08 29.31 7.62
C ALA A 135 -29.49 27.91 7.86
N GLN A 136 -28.87 27.69 9.02
CA GLN A 136 -28.21 26.42 9.34
C GLN A 136 -29.17 25.23 9.24
N GLY A 137 -28.69 24.15 8.63
CA GLY A 137 -29.44 22.91 8.44
C GLY A 137 -30.43 22.95 7.27
N LEU A 138 -30.74 24.13 6.72
CA LEU A 138 -31.61 24.25 5.55
C LEU A 138 -30.86 23.90 4.27
N THR A 139 -31.58 23.35 3.30
CA THR A 139 -31.14 23.29 1.92
C THR A 139 -31.29 24.67 1.26
N ILE A 140 -30.62 24.88 0.12
CA ILE A 140 -30.74 26.13 -0.66
C ILE A 140 -32.22 26.39 -1.03
N THR A 141 -32.96 25.33 -1.39
CA THR A 141 -34.37 25.43 -1.77
C THR A 141 -35.26 25.84 -0.59
N GLU A 142 -35.05 25.22 0.58
CA GLU A 142 -35.79 25.55 1.81
C GLU A 142 -35.48 26.98 2.28
N PHE A 143 -34.21 27.39 2.23
CA PHE A 143 -33.80 28.75 2.59
C PHE A 143 -34.41 29.79 1.64
N ARG A 144 -34.42 29.52 0.32
CA ARG A 144 -35.07 30.39 -0.67
C ARG A 144 -36.56 30.55 -0.36
N GLN A 145 -37.28 29.46 -0.09
CA GLN A 145 -38.70 29.51 0.25
C GLN A 145 -38.97 30.33 1.53
N LEU A 146 -38.15 30.11 2.56
CA LEU A 146 -38.22 30.87 3.80
C LEU A 146 -37.99 32.37 3.57
N LEU A 147 -36.98 32.71 2.77
CA LEU A 147 -36.66 34.09 2.44
C LEU A 147 -37.78 34.75 1.61
N THR A 148 -38.33 34.07 0.61
CA THR A 148 -39.48 34.54 -0.18
C THR A 148 -40.69 34.83 0.70
N GLN A 149 -41.02 33.93 1.63
CA GLN A 149 -42.14 34.13 2.56
C GLN A 149 -41.94 35.35 3.48
N ARG A 150 -40.71 35.51 4.00
CA ARG A 150 -40.37 36.64 4.89
C ARG A 150 -40.37 37.96 4.12
N LEU A 151 -39.83 37.98 2.91
CA LEU A 151 -39.72 39.17 2.08
C LEU A 151 -41.07 39.60 1.47
N GLY A 152 -42.00 38.64 1.31
CA GLY A 152 -43.37 38.89 0.84
C GLY A 152 -44.18 39.86 1.71
N LYS A 153 -43.74 40.13 2.96
CA LYS A 153 -44.32 41.15 3.84
C LYS A 153 -43.97 42.58 3.42
N TYR A 154 -42.92 42.75 2.64
CA TYR A 154 -42.36 44.05 2.27
C TYR A 154 -42.37 44.28 0.75
N ILE A 155 -42.27 43.20 -0.04
CA ILE A 155 -42.25 43.24 -1.49
C ILE A 155 -43.37 42.34 -2.01
N LYS A 156 -44.16 42.85 -2.95
CA LYS A 156 -45.21 42.05 -3.60
C LYS A 156 -44.57 41.07 -4.58
N ASP A 157 -44.83 39.78 -4.40
CA ASP A 157 -44.35 38.68 -5.26
C ASP A 157 -42.82 38.69 -5.53
N PRO A 158 -41.98 38.57 -4.48
CA PRO A 158 -40.53 38.66 -4.64
C PRO A 158 -39.96 37.42 -5.33
N GLN A 159 -39.33 37.62 -6.49
CA GLN A 159 -38.61 36.59 -7.22
C GLN A 159 -37.15 36.56 -6.74
N ILE A 160 -36.76 35.45 -6.10
CA ILE A 160 -35.46 35.32 -5.41
C ILE A 160 -34.69 34.14 -5.98
N ASP A 161 -33.41 34.36 -6.26
CA ASP A 161 -32.43 33.32 -6.55
C ASP A 161 -31.36 33.27 -5.45
N VAL A 162 -30.96 32.06 -5.08
CA VAL A 162 -29.98 31.83 -4.01
C VAL A 162 -28.98 30.79 -4.47
N ASP A 163 -27.70 31.14 -4.36
CA ASP A 163 -26.56 30.29 -4.69
C ASP A 163 -25.52 30.35 -3.56
N VAL A 164 -24.66 29.34 -3.44
CA VAL A 164 -23.58 29.33 -2.46
C VAL A 164 -22.32 29.92 -3.09
N ALA A 165 -21.98 31.14 -2.69
CA ALA A 165 -20.76 31.82 -3.11
C ALA A 165 -19.48 31.17 -2.55
N GLY A 166 -19.57 30.49 -1.41
CA GLY A 166 -18.43 29.80 -0.81
C GLY A 166 -18.84 28.75 0.20
N PHE A 167 -18.46 27.50 -0.09
CA PHE A 167 -18.62 26.34 0.79
C PHE A 167 -17.50 26.33 1.83
N ARG A 168 -17.81 26.66 3.07
CA ARG A 168 -16.82 26.82 4.15
C ARG A 168 -17.19 26.07 5.43
N SER A 169 -18.46 25.72 5.59
CA SER A 169 -18.98 25.01 6.76
C SER A 169 -18.54 23.55 6.83
N GLN A 170 -18.34 22.92 5.66
CA GLN A 170 -18.09 21.49 5.56
C GLN A 170 -16.86 21.19 4.72
N LYS A 171 -16.00 20.30 5.22
CA LYS A 171 -14.72 19.98 4.60
C LYS A 171 -14.24 18.56 4.90
N VAL A 172 -13.40 18.05 4.01
CA VAL A 172 -12.63 16.81 4.15
C VAL A 172 -11.16 17.16 4.24
N PHE A 173 -10.41 16.40 5.04
CA PHE A 173 -8.95 16.52 5.12
C PHE A 173 -8.31 15.40 4.32
N ILE A 174 -7.36 15.74 3.44
CA ILE A 174 -6.62 14.76 2.63
C ILE A 174 -5.14 14.91 2.93
N SER A 175 -4.49 13.79 3.27
CA SER A 175 -3.11 13.74 3.72
C SER A 175 -2.37 12.52 3.17
N GLY A 176 -1.04 12.58 3.20
CA GLY A 176 -0.16 11.50 2.75
C GLY A 176 0.22 11.61 1.28
N GLU A 177 0.32 10.48 0.60
CA GLU A 177 0.85 10.31 -0.75
C GLU A 177 -0.11 10.77 -1.87
N VAL A 178 -0.45 12.06 -1.84
CA VAL A 178 -1.19 12.79 -2.87
C VAL A 178 -0.37 13.98 -3.38
N ARG A 179 -0.68 14.49 -4.58
CA ARG A 179 0.10 15.61 -5.16
C ARG A 179 -0.03 16.92 -4.40
N ALA A 180 -1.24 17.24 -3.92
CA ALA A 180 -1.51 18.46 -3.17
C ALA A 180 -2.31 18.14 -1.89
N PRO A 181 -1.65 17.68 -0.80
CA PRO A 181 -2.31 17.45 0.47
C PRO A 181 -2.98 18.73 0.99
N GLY A 182 -4.16 18.60 1.60
CA GLY A 182 -4.88 19.77 2.09
C GLY A 182 -6.34 19.52 2.40
N VAL A 183 -7.06 20.63 2.57
CA VAL A 183 -8.47 20.66 2.90
C VAL A 183 -9.28 20.82 1.63
N VAL A 184 -10.30 19.98 1.44
CA VAL A 184 -11.23 20.04 0.30
C VAL A 184 -12.63 20.38 0.82
N PRO A 185 -13.26 21.48 0.37
CA PRO A 185 -14.59 21.87 0.82
C PRO A 185 -15.67 20.98 0.21
N ILE A 186 -16.67 20.57 1.00
CA ILE A 186 -17.84 19.83 0.52
C ILE A 186 -18.83 20.79 -0.10
N THR A 187 -19.28 20.49 -1.32
CA THR A 187 -20.18 21.32 -2.10
C THR A 187 -21.60 20.74 -2.16
N ASP A 188 -22.44 21.35 -2.98
CA ASP A 188 -23.77 20.87 -3.36
C ASP A 188 -23.77 19.54 -4.14
N GLN A 189 -22.62 19.16 -4.70
CA GLN A 189 -22.43 17.89 -5.37
C GLN A 189 -21.89 16.83 -4.40
N PRO A 190 -22.45 15.60 -4.39
CA PRO A 190 -21.94 14.52 -3.57
C PRO A 190 -20.48 14.21 -3.91
N MET A 191 -19.58 14.44 -2.95
CA MET A 191 -18.15 14.19 -3.14
C MET A 191 -17.79 12.78 -2.71
N ARG A 192 -17.16 12.01 -3.61
CA ARG A 192 -16.61 10.69 -3.31
C ARG A 192 -15.09 10.73 -3.14
N ILE A 193 -14.52 9.63 -2.69
CA ILE A 193 -13.07 9.45 -2.55
C ILE A 193 -12.35 9.79 -3.86
N THR A 194 -12.83 9.28 -4.99
CA THR A 194 -12.22 9.56 -6.31
C THR A 194 -12.23 11.04 -6.67
N ASP A 195 -13.32 11.74 -6.36
CA ASP A 195 -13.49 13.15 -6.70
C ASP A 195 -12.55 14.00 -5.85
N ALA A 196 -12.50 13.70 -4.55
CA ALA A 196 -11.59 14.33 -3.60
C ALA A 196 -10.12 14.12 -3.97
N LEU A 197 -9.73 12.90 -4.35
CA LEU A 197 -8.39 12.59 -4.85
C LEU A 197 -8.09 13.31 -6.18
N GLY A 198 -9.08 13.46 -7.05
CA GLY A 198 -8.97 14.23 -8.29
C GLY A 198 -8.70 15.71 -8.04
N LEU A 199 -9.40 16.32 -7.07
CA LEU A 199 -9.25 17.72 -6.69
C LEU A 199 -7.87 18.05 -6.11
N VAL A 200 -7.21 17.09 -5.46
CA VAL A 200 -5.81 17.22 -4.98
C VAL A 200 -4.76 16.82 -6.01
N GLY A 201 -5.15 16.65 -7.27
CA GLY A 201 -4.24 16.35 -8.39
C GLY A 201 -3.86 14.87 -8.53
N GLY A 202 -4.50 13.97 -7.78
CA GLY A 202 -4.27 12.53 -7.81
C GLY A 202 -3.21 12.03 -6.82
N LEU A 203 -2.98 10.72 -6.85
CA LEU A 203 -2.00 10.00 -6.03
C LEU A 203 -0.57 10.21 -6.56
N THR A 204 0.43 10.11 -5.67
CA THR A 204 1.84 10.02 -6.07
C THR A 204 2.19 8.60 -6.56
N GLN A 205 3.39 8.41 -7.11
CA GLN A 205 3.88 7.06 -7.50
C GLN A 205 4.22 6.17 -6.29
N GLU A 206 4.38 6.78 -5.11
CA GLU A 206 4.69 6.08 -3.87
C GLU A 206 3.45 5.76 -3.03
N ALA A 207 2.26 6.18 -3.48
CA ALA A 207 1.01 5.89 -2.81
C ALA A 207 0.70 4.39 -2.74
N ASP A 208 0.19 3.94 -1.59
CA ASP A 208 -0.41 2.63 -1.44
C ASP A 208 -1.90 2.67 -1.81
N LEU A 209 -2.24 2.04 -2.93
CA LEU A 209 -3.62 1.97 -3.41
C LEU A 209 -4.52 1.07 -2.55
N TYR A 210 -3.96 0.21 -1.70
CA TYR A 210 -4.71 -0.88 -1.06
C TYR A 210 -5.14 -0.58 0.38
N ASN A 211 -4.39 0.30 1.05
CA ASN A 211 -4.61 0.64 2.45
C ASN A 211 -4.93 2.11 2.64
N LEU A 212 -5.69 2.72 1.72
CA LEU A 212 -6.22 4.05 1.99
C LEU A 212 -7.04 3.99 3.28
N VAL A 213 -6.83 4.96 4.17
CA VAL A 213 -7.55 5.02 5.45
C VAL A 213 -8.54 6.16 5.38
N LEU A 214 -9.83 5.84 5.47
CA LEU A 214 -10.89 6.79 5.71
C LEU A 214 -11.21 6.79 7.21
N THR A 215 -10.95 7.90 7.89
CA THR A 215 -11.33 8.09 9.29
C THR A 215 -12.54 9.00 9.36
N ARG A 216 -13.63 8.49 9.95
CA ARG A 216 -14.88 9.19 10.20
C ARG A 216 -15.19 9.16 11.69
N GLY A 217 -14.97 10.28 12.38
CA GLY A 217 -15.05 10.34 13.83
C GLY A 217 -14.05 9.38 14.48
N ALA A 218 -14.53 8.40 15.25
CA ALA A 218 -13.70 7.40 15.92
C ALA A 218 -13.46 6.12 15.09
N VAL A 219 -14.08 6.00 13.91
CA VAL A 219 -14.02 4.79 13.08
C VAL A 219 -13.06 5.01 11.92
N SER A 220 -12.07 4.13 11.80
CA SER A 220 -11.17 4.08 10.63
C SER A 220 -11.49 2.86 9.78
N THR A 221 -11.74 3.10 8.49
CA THR A 221 -12.06 2.08 7.49
C THR A 221 -10.98 2.05 6.44
N ARG A 222 -10.50 0.85 6.11
CA ARG A 222 -9.58 0.66 4.97
C ARG A 222 -10.37 0.62 3.68
N VAL A 223 -9.87 1.35 2.68
CA VAL A 223 -10.44 1.41 1.33
C VAL A 223 -9.38 0.98 0.34
N ASP A 224 -9.79 0.07 -0.54
CA ASP A 224 -8.95 -0.42 -1.63
C ASP A 224 -9.31 0.34 -2.92
N LEU A 225 -8.41 1.22 -3.35
CA LEU A 225 -8.54 2.01 -4.57
C LEU A 225 -8.24 1.19 -5.84
N ASP A 226 -7.51 0.06 -5.75
CA ASP A 226 -7.29 -0.83 -6.90
C ASP A 226 -8.61 -1.38 -7.43
N ARG A 227 -9.54 -1.68 -6.52
CA ARG A 227 -10.90 -2.09 -6.85
C ARG A 227 -11.64 -1.05 -7.67
N ILE A 228 -11.47 0.23 -7.34
CA ILE A 228 -12.14 1.33 -8.02
C ILE A 228 -11.49 1.61 -9.40
N TYR A 229 -10.17 1.75 -9.44
CA TYR A 229 -9.46 2.18 -10.66
C TYR A 229 -9.25 1.05 -11.68
N TYR A 230 -9.01 -0.18 -11.24
CA TYR A 230 -8.62 -1.29 -12.11
C TYR A 230 -9.65 -2.40 -12.19
N SER A 231 -10.38 -2.66 -11.10
CA SER A 231 -11.42 -3.72 -11.10
C SER A 231 -12.81 -3.21 -11.49
N GLY A 232 -13.01 -1.90 -11.61
CA GLY A 232 -14.30 -1.28 -11.96
C GLY A 232 -15.37 -1.40 -10.88
N ASP A 233 -14.98 -1.73 -9.65
CA ASP A 233 -15.89 -1.91 -8.53
C ASP A 233 -16.21 -0.56 -7.87
N THR A 234 -17.36 0.00 -8.26
CA THR A 234 -17.85 1.29 -7.77
C THR A 234 -18.36 1.24 -6.33
N THR A 235 -18.53 0.06 -5.74
CA THR A 235 -19.01 -0.07 -4.34
C THR A 235 -17.95 0.37 -3.33
N ALA A 236 -16.68 0.31 -3.70
CA ALA A 236 -15.58 0.82 -2.88
C ALA A 236 -15.48 2.35 -2.89
N ASN A 237 -16.20 3.05 -3.78
CA ASN A 237 -16.14 4.51 -3.91
C ASN A 237 -17.10 5.23 -2.96
N ILE A 238 -16.69 5.34 -1.70
CA ILE A 238 -17.49 5.88 -0.59
C ILE A 238 -17.72 7.40 -0.75
N ILE A 239 -18.93 7.85 -0.42
CA ILE A 239 -19.25 9.29 -0.30
C ILE A 239 -18.65 9.85 1.00
N LEU A 240 -17.96 10.97 0.85
CA LEU A 240 -17.32 11.70 1.94
C LEU A 240 -18.31 12.62 2.63
N LYS A 241 -18.08 12.81 3.93
CA LYS A 241 -18.89 13.64 4.81
C LYS A 241 -18.01 14.66 5.53
N ASN A 242 -18.65 15.67 6.09
CA ASN A 242 -17.95 16.70 6.85
C ASN A 242 -17.12 16.07 7.98
N GLY A 243 -15.85 16.48 8.08
CA GLY A 243 -14.91 16.01 9.09
C GLY A 243 -14.23 14.69 8.76
N ASP A 244 -14.50 14.08 7.61
CA ASP A 244 -13.76 12.90 7.17
C ASP A 244 -12.28 13.25 6.95
N VAL A 245 -11.41 12.31 7.31
CA VAL A 245 -9.96 12.38 7.07
C VAL A 245 -9.55 11.22 6.17
N LEU A 246 -9.02 11.55 5.00
CA LEU A 246 -8.43 10.62 4.05
C LEU A 246 -6.92 10.61 4.22
N GLY A 247 -6.38 9.49 4.69
CA GLY A 247 -4.96 9.22 4.77
C GLY A 247 -4.53 8.27 3.66
N VAL A 248 -3.60 8.70 2.82
CA VAL A 248 -2.99 7.87 1.78
C VAL A 248 -1.58 7.48 2.25
N PRO A 249 -1.36 6.26 2.74
CA PRO A 249 -0.04 5.84 3.20
C PRO A 249 0.92 5.61 2.03
N ASP A 250 2.21 5.55 2.35
CA ASP A 250 3.23 5.11 1.41
C ASP A 250 3.22 3.59 1.20
N ARG A 251 3.69 3.18 0.02
CA ARG A 251 3.86 1.77 -0.35
C ARG A 251 5.11 1.11 0.25
N GLN A 252 5.97 1.85 0.96
CA GLN A 252 7.22 1.31 1.52
C GLN A 252 6.95 0.29 2.64
N SER A 253 5.80 0.41 3.31
CA SER A 253 5.31 -0.58 4.26
C SER A 253 4.96 -1.94 3.61
N ARG A 254 4.69 -1.96 2.29
CA ARG A 254 4.28 -3.13 1.51
C ARG A 254 5.44 -3.79 0.78
N LYS A 255 6.35 -4.33 1.58
CA LYS A 255 7.51 -5.08 1.12
C LYS A 255 7.35 -6.57 1.38
N VAL A 256 7.89 -7.39 0.47
CA VAL A 256 8.18 -8.81 0.68
C VAL A 256 9.67 -8.99 0.86
N PHE A 257 10.08 -9.93 1.70
CA PHE A 257 11.49 -10.26 1.91
C PHE A 257 11.81 -11.54 1.16
N VAL A 258 12.83 -11.52 0.31
CA VAL A 258 13.32 -12.71 -0.36
C VAL A 258 14.70 -13.03 0.19
N LEU A 259 14.88 -14.26 0.66
CA LEU A 259 16.07 -14.73 1.35
C LEU A 259 16.52 -16.08 0.76
N GLY A 260 17.81 -16.40 0.96
CA GLY A 260 18.39 -17.68 0.54
C GLY A 260 18.93 -17.67 -0.88
N GLU A 261 18.87 -18.84 -1.54
CA GLU A 261 19.53 -19.11 -2.83
C GLU A 261 18.71 -18.60 -4.03
N VAL A 262 18.66 -17.28 -4.19
CA VAL A 262 18.00 -16.59 -5.31
C VAL A 262 18.98 -15.78 -6.14
N GLY A 263 18.66 -15.62 -7.43
CA GLY A 263 19.48 -14.91 -8.41
C GLY A 263 20.26 -15.84 -9.33
N ASN A 264 21.01 -15.26 -10.26
CA ASN A 264 21.66 -15.96 -11.37
C ASN A 264 23.20 -15.98 -11.29
N SER A 265 23.77 -15.62 -10.14
CA SER A 265 25.22 -15.45 -9.98
C SER A 265 25.79 -16.43 -8.97
N ILE A 266 26.96 -16.98 -9.29
CA ILE A 266 27.70 -17.90 -8.41
C ILE A 266 28.22 -17.10 -7.21
N GLY A 267 27.84 -17.48 -6.01
CA GLY A 267 28.33 -16.87 -4.77
C GLY A 267 27.73 -15.51 -4.40
N SER A 268 26.71 -15.03 -5.12
CA SER A 268 25.94 -13.86 -4.71
C SER A 268 24.45 -14.19 -4.55
N ASN A 269 24.04 -14.32 -3.29
CA ASN A 269 22.64 -14.42 -2.93
C ASN A 269 22.02 -13.02 -2.96
N GLN A 270 21.01 -12.80 -3.80
CA GLN A 270 20.31 -11.51 -3.89
C GLN A 270 19.22 -11.37 -2.82
N SER A 271 19.58 -11.67 -1.57
CA SER A 271 18.65 -11.50 -0.45
C SER A 271 18.34 -10.02 -0.26
N ARG A 272 17.11 -9.59 -0.58
CA ARG A 272 16.66 -8.20 -0.45
C ARG A 272 15.15 -8.10 -0.27
N SER A 273 14.70 -6.91 0.12
CA SER A 273 13.27 -6.58 0.16
C SER A 273 12.80 -6.03 -1.17
N TYR A 274 11.60 -6.42 -1.60
CA TYR A 274 10.96 -5.93 -2.83
C TYR A 274 9.66 -5.22 -2.48
N ILE A 275 9.44 -4.07 -3.11
CA ILE A 275 8.17 -3.34 -2.99
C ILE A 275 7.17 -3.98 -3.95
N MET A 276 6.00 -4.32 -3.44
CA MET A 276 4.95 -4.96 -4.23
C MET A 276 4.36 -3.97 -5.25
N ARG A 277 4.48 -4.29 -6.54
CA ARG A 277 3.95 -3.45 -7.63
C ARG A 277 2.43 -3.53 -7.64
N ARG A 278 1.75 -2.39 -7.44
CA ARG A 278 0.28 -2.30 -7.45
C ARG A 278 -0.42 -3.31 -6.54
N GLY A 279 0.09 -3.57 -5.33
CA GLY A 279 -0.67 -4.34 -4.33
C GLY A 279 -0.70 -5.85 -4.40
N LYS A 280 -0.58 -6.42 -5.59
CA LYS A 280 -0.61 -7.86 -5.80
C LYS A 280 0.75 -8.27 -6.32
N MET A 281 1.24 -9.40 -5.82
CA MET A 281 2.48 -10.00 -6.29
C MET A 281 2.32 -11.50 -6.14
N SER A 282 2.60 -12.26 -7.19
CA SER A 282 2.61 -13.72 -7.11
C SER A 282 3.94 -14.22 -6.55
N LEU A 283 3.98 -15.47 -6.05
CA LEU A 283 5.26 -16.08 -5.66
C LEU A 283 6.22 -16.14 -6.85
N THR A 284 5.71 -16.42 -8.06
CA THR A 284 6.49 -16.39 -9.29
C THR A 284 7.06 -15.01 -9.59
N GLU A 285 6.26 -13.94 -9.45
CA GLU A 285 6.71 -12.57 -9.68
C GLU A 285 7.80 -12.18 -8.68
N VAL A 286 7.63 -12.52 -7.39
CA VAL A 286 8.63 -12.28 -6.34
C VAL A 286 9.95 -12.98 -6.66
N LEU A 287 9.91 -14.26 -7.03
CA LEU A 287 11.10 -15.00 -7.39
C LEU A 287 11.74 -14.45 -8.67
N SER A 288 10.94 -14.02 -9.64
CA SER A 288 11.44 -13.45 -10.90
C SER A 288 12.12 -12.10 -10.68
N ASP A 289 11.53 -11.22 -9.87
CA ASP A 289 12.16 -9.96 -9.45
C ASP A 289 13.47 -10.23 -8.65
N ALA A 290 13.56 -11.39 -8.00
CA ALA A 290 14.78 -11.90 -7.37
C ALA A 290 15.80 -12.58 -8.28
N GLY A 291 15.57 -12.57 -9.58
CA GLY A 291 16.47 -13.18 -10.56
C GLY A 291 16.31 -14.71 -10.67
N GLY A 292 15.22 -15.26 -10.14
CA GLY A 292 14.88 -16.68 -10.16
C GLY A 292 15.54 -17.49 -9.06
N LEU A 293 15.32 -18.81 -9.10
CA LEU A 293 16.04 -19.76 -8.26
C LEU A 293 17.47 -19.90 -8.79
N ASN A 294 18.46 -19.90 -7.89
CA ASN A 294 19.85 -20.08 -8.30
C ASN A 294 20.06 -21.47 -8.92
N PRO A 295 20.42 -21.59 -10.20
CA PRO A 295 20.52 -22.88 -10.87
C PRO A 295 21.65 -23.77 -10.32
N PHE A 296 22.61 -23.19 -9.59
CA PHE A 296 23.78 -23.91 -9.08
C PHE A 296 23.62 -24.39 -7.65
N SER A 297 22.89 -23.64 -6.81
CA SER A 297 22.83 -23.85 -5.37
C SER A 297 21.42 -24.00 -4.81
N ALA A 298 20.38 -23.56 -5.51
CA ALA A 298 19.02 -23.59 -4.97
C ALA A 298 18.38 -24.98 -5.03
N ALA A 299 17.74 -25.39 -3.94
CA ALA A 299 16.86 -26.55 -3.91
C ALA A 299 15.50 -26.17 -4.47
N ALA A 300 15.25 -26.50 -5.74
CA ALA A 300 13.96 -26.26 -6.37
C ALA A 300 12.77 -26.89 -5.61
N THR A 301 12.98 -27.97 -4.87
CA THR A 301 11.94 -28.64 -4.04
C THR A 301 11.64 -27.94 -2.71
N LYS A 302 12.50 -26.99 -2.29
CA LYS A 302 12.50 -26.39 -0.95
C LYS A 302 12.37 -24.86 -1.05
N VAL A 303 11.29 -24.42 -1.69
CA VAL A 303 10.86 -23.01 -1.73
C VAL A 303 9.78 -22.81 -0.66
N TYR A 304 9.99 -21.86 0.23
CA TYR A 304 9.12 -21.61 1.38
C TYR A 304 8.58 -20.18 1.35
N VAL A 305 7.32 -20.01 1.74
CA VAL A 305 6.73 -18.72 2.09
C VAL A 305 6.32 -18.78 3.55
N MET A 306 6.90 -17.90 4.37
CA MET A 306 6.57 -17.77 5.78
C MET A 306 5.65 -16.57 5.95
N ARG A 307 4.53 -16.79 6.61
CA ARG A 307 3.45 -15.82 6.77
C ARG A 307 2.85 -15.96 8.15
N ALA A 308 2.55 -14.84 8.81
CA ALA A 308 1.68 -14.85 9.98
C ALA A 308 0.22 -14.97 9.53
N ASP A 309 -0.54 -15.87 10.15
CA ASP A 309 -1.98 -15.97 9.91
C ASP A 309 -2.76 -14.80 10.55
N ASP A 310 -4.10 -14.84 10.49
CA ASP A 310 -4.93 -13.79 11.06
C ASP A 310 -4.82 -13.68 12.60
N ASN A 311 -4.34 -14.73 13.29
CA ASN A 311 -4.10 -14.76 14.74
C ASN A 311 -2.66 -14.38 15.11
N GLY A 312 -1.77 -14.26 14.11
CA GLY A 312 -0.34 -14.01 14.30
C GLY A 312 0.51 -15.27 14.37
N ASP A 313 -0.07 -16.46 14.21
CA ASP A 313 0.63 -17.73 14.25
C ASP A 313 1.40 -17.95 12.94
N PRO A 314 2.65 -18.47 12.98
CA PRO A 314 3.46 -18.66 11.79
C PRO A 314 2.97 -19.87 10.97
N VAL A 315 2.64 -19.61 9.71
CA VAL A 315 2.31 -20.61 8.69
C VAL A 315 3.39 -20.61 7.62
N ILE A 316 3.90 -21.80 7.32
CA ILE A 316 4.96 -22.01 6.32
C ILE A 316 4.35 -22.75 5.14
N TYR A 317 4.34 -22.12 3.97
CA TYR A 317 3.91 -22.74 2.73
C TYR A 317 5.12 -23.28 1.97
N ARG A 318 5.12 -24.57 1.64
CA ARG A 318 6.18 -25.21 0.84
C ARG A 318 5.71 -25.43 -0.59
N LEU A 319 6.49 -24.90 -1.54
CA LEU A 319 6.33 -25.11 -2.97
C LEU A 319 7.44 -26.03 -3.51
N ASP A 320 7.07 -26.98 -4.37
CA ASP A 320 8.02 -27.81 -5.11
C ASP A 320 8.15 -27.28 -6.55
N GLY A 321 9.23 -26.56 -6.83
CA GLY A 321 9.51 -25.97 -8.15
C GLY A 321 9.95 -26.96 -9.23
N ARG A 322 10.13 -28.25 -8.93
CA ARG A 322 10.40 -29.28 -9.97
C ARG A 322 9.13 -29.70 -10.72
N ASP A 323 7.99 -29.55 -10.08
CA ASP A 323 6.69 -29.92 -10.63
C ASP A 323 6.10 -28.74 -11.43
N PRO A 324 5.87 -28.89 -12.75
CA PRO A 324 5.25 -27.84 -13.56
C PRO A 324 3.88 -27.38 -13.03
N ALA A 325 3.09 -28.29 -12.44
CA ALA A 325 1.79 -27.92 -11.87
C ALA A 325 1.96 -26.99 -10.67
N SER A 326 2.96 -27.25 -9.82
CA SER A 326 3.32 -26.39 -8.70
C SER A 326 3.81 -25.01 -9.16
N LEU A 327 4.53 -24.89 -10.28
CA LEU A 327 4.90 -23.58 -10.84
C LEU A 327 3.69 -22.76 -11.28
N VAL A 328 2.65 -23.39 -11.84
CA VAL A 328 1.37 -22.71 -12.12
C VAL A 328 0.70 -22.26 -10.82
N MET A 329 0.78 -23.05 -9.76
CA MET A 329 0.26 -22.66 -8.45
C MET A 329 1.03 -21.49 -7.83
N ALA A 330 2.34 -21.39 -8.08
CA ALA A 330 3.16 -20.26 -7.62
C ALA A 330 2.71 -18.93 -8.22
N GLU A 331 2.23 -18.93 -9.47
CA GLU A 331 1.67 -17.73 -10.11
C GLU A 331 0.32 -17.34 -9.51
N GLN A 332 -0.49 -18.32 -9.12
CA GLN A 332 -1.79 -18.08 -8.49
C GLN A 332 -1.70 -17.81 -6.98
N PHE A 333 -0.54 -18.11 -6.36
CA PHE A 333 -0.29 -17.89 -4.94
C PHE A 333 0.02 -16.42 -4.68
N ALA A 334 -0.95 -15.69 -4.13
CA ALA A 334 -0.78 -14.28 -3.78
C ALA A 334 0.11 -14.13 -2.54
N ILE A 335 1.20 -13.38 -2.70
CA ILE A 335 2.09 -12.93 -1.62
C ILE A 335 1.43 -11.78 -0.87
N ARG A 336 1.60 -11.74 0.45
CA ARG A 336 1.11 -10.67 1.32
C ARG A 336 2.26 -9.76 1.76
N PRO A 337 1.97 -8.49 2.06
CA PRO A 337 2.95 -7.60 2.69
C PRO A 337 3.57 -8.27 3.91
N ARG A 338 4.90 -8.15 4.04
CA ARG A 338 5.73 -8.72 5.11
C ARG A 338 5.90 -10.23 5.09
N ASP A 339 5.44 -10.93 4.05
CA ASP A 339 5.83 -12.32 3.83
C ASP A 339 7.35 -12.44 3.66
N VAL A 340 7.88 -13.58 4.09
CA VAL A 340 9.28 -13.96 3.87
C VAL A 340 9.31 -15.15 2.92
N VAL A 341 9.84 -14.95 1.73
CA VAL A 341 10.13 -16.01 0.77
C VAL A 341 11.55 -16.50 1.02
N TYR A 342 11.72 -17.77 1.32
CA TYR A 342 13.01 -18.40 1.55
C TYR A 342 13.24 -19.53 0.57
N VAL A 343 14.38 -19.51 -0.12
CA VAL A 343 14.82 -20.61 -0.99
C VAL A 343 15.97 -21.32 -0.32
N SER A 344 15.77 -22.58 0.03
CA SER A 344 16.83 -23.39 0.63
C SER A 344 17.91 -23.68 -0.40
N ALA A 345 19.14 -23.86 0.09
CA ALA A 345 20.18 -24.51 -0.69
C ALA A 345 19.85 -25.98 -0.93
N THR A 346 20.31 -26.52 -2.06
CA THR A 346 20.38 -27.97 -2.27
C THR A 346 21.44 -28.51 -1.33
N ASP A 347 21.08 -29.55 -0.59
CA ASP A 347 22.04 -30.38 0.13
C ASP A 347 22.93 -31.07 -0.92
N VAL A 348 24.00 -30.42 -1.37
CA VAL A 348 25.03 -31.05 -2.17
C VAL A 348 26.30 -31.12 -1.32
N THR A 349 26.51 -32.30 -0.75
CA THR A 349 27.81 -32.80 -0.32
C THR A 349 28.88 -32.44 -1.36
N GLU A 350 29.71 -31.47 -1.02
CA GLU A 350 31.14 -31.33 -1.34
C GLU A 350 31.64 -31.33 -2.80
N ILE A 351 30.94 -31.84 -3.81
CA ILE A 351 31.56 -32.13 -5.12
C ILE A 351 32.00 -30.85 -5.87
N GLY A 352 31.23 -29.76 -5.77
CA GLY A 352 31.63 -28.47 -6.37
C GLY A 352 32.76 -27.75 -5.63
N ARG A 353 32.97 -28.06 -4.34
CA ARG A 353 34.03 -27.48 -3.51
C ARG A 353 35.32 -28.31 -3.57
N PHE A 354 35.19 -29.63 -3.78
CA PHE A 354 36.30 -30.58 -3.91
C PHE A 354 37.06 -30.44 -5.23
N ILE A 355 36.36 -30.19 -6.36
CA ILE A 355 37.02 -30.07 -7.68
C ILE A 355 37.92 -28.83 -7.76
N ASN A 356 37.53 -27.71 -7.14
CA ASN A 356 38.37 -26.50 -7.05
C ASN A 356 39.47 -26.60 -5.97
N GLN A 357 39.49 -27.65 -5.15
CA GLN A 357 40.49 -27.86 -4.10
C GLN A 357 41.52 -28.95 -4.46
N PHE A 358 41.20 -29.86 -5.40
CA PHE A 358 42.11 -30.93 -5.81
C PHE A 358 42.69 -30.80 -7.23
N PHE A 359 42.23 -29.86 -8.05
CA PHE A 359 42.81 -29.64 -9.38
C PHE A 359 43.06 -28.17 -9.70
N PRO A 360 44.10 -27.53 -9.12
CA PRO A 360 44.81 -26.48 -9.83
C PRO A 360 45.60 -27.17 -10.96
N LEU A 361 44.95 -27.39 -12.11
CA LEU A 361 45.61 -27.95 -13.29
C LEU A 361 46.63 -26.93 -13.82
N THR A 362 47.88 -27.15 -13.40
CA THR A 362 49.15 -26.93 -14.12
C THR A 362 49.41 -25.53 -14.69
N SER A 363 50.19 -24.73 -13.96
CA SER A 363 51.07 -23.71 -14.54
C SER A 363 52.38 -23.50 -13.76
N VAL A 364 53.06 -24.57 -13.35
CA VAL A 364 54.49 -24.49 -12.94
C VAL A 364 55.25 -25.72 -13.44
N ALA A 365 55.50 -25.75 -14.73
CA ALA A 365 56.50 -26.64 -15.34
C ALA A 365 57.17 -25.90 -16.51
N GLN A 366 57.87 -24.81 -16.22
CA GLN A 366 58.93 -24.24 -17.07
C GLN A 366 59.64 -23.08 -16.35
N SER A 367 60.59 -23.40 -15.47
CA SER A 367 61.66 -22.50 -15.03
C SER A 367 62.72 -23.34 -14.29
N GLY A 368 63.50 -24.12 -15.03
CA GLY A 368 64.54 -24.94 -14.42
C GLY A 368 65.21 -25.89 -15.38
N THR A 369 65.92 -25.34 -16.37
CA THR A 369 67.15 -25.87 -17.02
C THR A 369 67.30 -25.19 -18.38
N SER A 370 68.11 -24.12 -18.47
CA SER A 370 68.90 -23.70 -19.66
C SER A 370 69.57 -22.33 -19.42
N ILE A 371 70.48 -22.23 -18.44
CA ILE A 371 71.56 -21.22 -18.48
C ILE A 371 72.86 -21.90 -18.05
N THR A 372 73.39 -22.75 -18.92
CA THR A 372 74.80 -23.14 -18.94
C THR A 372 75.25 -23.22 -20.40
N SER A 373 75.34 -22.07 -21.06
CA SER A 373 76.13 -21.90 -22.30
C SER A 373 76.43 -20.42 -22.54
N ASN A 374 77.35 -19.87 -21.75
CA ASN A 374 78.20 -18.75 -22.17
C ASN A 374 79.51 -18.83 -21.38
N LEU A 375 80.36 -19.76 -21.82
CA LEU A 375 81.79 -19.78 -21.58
C LEU A 375 82.44 -19.86 -22.97
N LYS A 376 82.74 -18.69 -23.52
CA LYS A 376 83.99 -18.39 -24.22
C LYS A 376 84.27 -16.91 -24.14
#